data_AF-A0A7V3MA37-F1
#
_entry.id   AF-A0A7V3MA37-F1
#
_cell.length_a   1.000
_cell.length_b   1.000
_cell.length_c   1.000
_cell.angle_alpha   90.00
_cell.angle_beta   90.00
_cell.angle_gamma   90.00
#
_symmetry.space_group_name_H-M   'P 1'
#
loop_
_entity.id
_entity.type
_entity.pdbx_description
1 polymer ?
#
loop_
_entity_poly.entity_id
_entity_poly.type
_entity_poly.pdbx_seq_one_letter_code
_entity_poly.pdbx_strand_id
1 'polypeptide(L)'
;MKLHVKVLGPGCEACDWVEQQAIAALEALAEEIPDLEATIQHITDYAEIAKYPILFTPGLVINEKLVCAGRIPKVEEVVAWLRQALDEIKDEPDPKRPGQLANPNQGGKEK
;
A
#
# COMPACT_ATOMS: atom_id res chain seq x y z
N MET A 1 -9.80 9.76 -10.89
CA MET A 1 -9.90 8.47 -10.16
C MET A 1 -9.19 8.64 -8.82
N LYS A 2 -9.73 8.09 -7.72
CA LYS A 2 -9.17 8.31 -6.37
C LYS A 2 -8.53 7.05 -5.81
N LEU A 3 -7.28 7.14 -5.38
CA LEU A 3 -6.55 6.11 -4.66
C LEU A 3 -6.43 6.47 -3.19
N HIS A 4 -6.74 5.53 -2.30
CA HIS A 4 -6.60 5.72 -0.86
C HIS A 4 -5.42 4.90 -0.35
N VAL A 5 -4.31 5.56 -0.02
CA VAL A 5 -3.13 4.94 0.57
C VAL A 5 -3.14 5.18 2.07
N LYS A 6 -3.15 4.13 2.88
CA LYS A 6 -3.04 4.22 4.34
C LYS A 6 -1.75 3.57 4.81
N VAL A 7 -0.98 4.29 5.63
CA VAL A 7 0.23 3.78 6.27
C VAL A 7 -0.12 3.46 7.73
N LEU A 8 -0.06 2.18 8.08
CA LEU A 8 -0.32 1.68 9.43
C LEU A 8 1.00 1.58 10.18
N GLY A 9 1.21 2.44 11.16
CA GLY A 9 2.44 2.42 11.93
C GLY A 9 2.43 3.38 13.11
N PRO A 10 3.10 3.05 14.23
CA PRO A 10 3.19 3.92 15.40
C PRO A 10 4.16 5.12 15.20
N GLY A 11 4.64 5.39 13.98
CA GLY A 11 5.58 6.48 13.70
C GLY A 11 7.05 6.16 13.98
N CYS A 12 7.56 5.00 13.54
CA CYS A 12 9.00 4.71 13.53
C CYS A 12 9.65 5.14 12.20
N GLU A 13 10.98 5.26 12.15
CA GLU A 13 11.73 5.62 10.93
C GLU A 13 11.36 4.77 9.70
N ALA A 14 11.07 3.49 9.90
CA ALA A 14 10.63 2.61 8.82
C ALA A 14 9.25 2.97 8.25
N CYS A 15 8.36 3.57 9.05
CA CYS A 15 7.04 4.04 8.62
C CYS A 15 7.16 5.26 7.71
N ASP A 16 8.01 6.23 8.11
CA ASP A 16 8.35 7.39 7.29
C ASP A 16 8.93 6.98 5.93
N TRP A 17 9.81 5.98 5.92
CA TRP A 17 10.36 5.47 4.66
C TRP A 17 9.26 4.90 3.77
N VAL A 18 8.35 4.07 4.29
CA VAL A 18 7.23 3.53 3.52
C VAL A 18 6.36 4.65 2.95
N GLU A 19 6.07 5.68 3.75
CA GLU A 19 5.31 6.85 3.32
C GLU A 19 6.01 7.58 2.17
N GLN A 20 7.31 7.86 2.31
CA GLN A 20 8.10 8.50 1.25
C GLN A 20 8.12 7.68 -0.05
N GLN A 21 8.27 6.35 0.04
CA GLN A 21 8.22 5.48 -1.14
C GLN A 21 6.83 5.54 -1.81
N ALA A 22 5.76 5.61 -1.02
CA ALA A 22 4.40 5.76 -1.54
C ALA A 22 4.16 7.13 -2.20
N ILE A 23 4.68 8.21 -1.60
CA ILE A 23 4.64 9.56 -2.19
C ILE A 23 5.37 9.56 -3.54
N ALA A 24 6.61 9.08 -3.59
CA ALA A 24 7.40 9.04 -4.81
C ALA A 24 6.72 8.22 -5.92
N ALA A 25 6.10 7.09 -5.56
CA ALA A 25 5.36 6.25 -6.50
C ALA A 25 4.10 6.96 -7.05
N LEU A 26 3.41 7.70 -6.19
CA LEU A 26 2.25 8.49 -6.57
C LEU A 26 2.62 9.66 -7.48
N GLU A 27 3.71 10.38 -7.19
CA GLU A 27 4.20 11.45 -8.04
C GLU A 27 4.54 10.93 -9.45
N ALA A 28 5.28 9.82 -9.54
CA ALA A 28 5.62 9.20 -10.82
C ALA A 28 4.36 8.81 -11.63
N LEU A 29 3.32 8.29 -10.95
CA LEU A 29 2.07 7.94 -11.63
C LEU A 29 1.21 9.14 -11.97
N ALA A 30 1.25 10.20 -11.17
CA ALA A 30 0.53 11.45 -11.44
C ALA A 30 1.11 12.16 -12.68
N GLU A 31 2.41 12.04 -12.93
CA GLU A 31 3.03 12.51 -14.18
C GLU A 31 2.53 11.73 -15.41
N GLU A 32 2.29 10.43 -15.27
CA GLU A 32 1.74 9.59 -16.35
C GLU A 32 0.22 9.74 -16.52
N ILE A 33 -0.50 10.00 -15.42
CA ILE A 33 -1.96 10.02 -15.36
C ILE A 33 -2.42 11.33 -14.71
N PRO A 34 -2.81 12.35 -15.51
CA PRO A 34 -3.19 13.67 -14.98
C PRO A 34 -4.48 13.67 -14.13
N ASP A 35 -5.33 12.64 -14.27
CA ASP A 35 -6.58 12.47 -13.50
C ASP A 35 -6.41 11.58 -12.24
N LEU A 36 -5.16 11.31 -11.84
CA LEU A 36 -4.85 10.53 -10.66
C LEU A 36 -4.88 11.39 -9.40
N GLU A 37 -5.86 11.16 -8.55
CA GLU A 37 -5.90 11.72 -7.20
C GLU A 37 -5.53 10.62 -6.21
N ALA A 38 -4.61 10.89 -5.29
CA ALA A 38 -4.28 9.96 -4.21
C ALA A 38 -4.29 10.64 -2.85
N THR A 39 -4.83 9.93 -1.87
CA THR A 39 -4.91 10.37 -0.47
C THR A 39 -4.02 9.49 0.37
N ILE A 40 -3.03 10.08 1.03
CA ILE A 40 -2.16 9.38 1.97
C ILE A 40 -2.66 9.66 3.38
N GLN A 41 -2.86 8.60 4.16
CA GLN A 41 -3.35 8.71 5.53
C GLN A 41 -2.47 7.87 6.47
N HIS A 42 -1.85 8.53 7.43
CA HIS A 42 -1.06 7.87 8.45
C HIS A 42 -1.98 7.46 9.61
N ILE A 43 -2.14 6.16 9.80
CA ILE A 43 -2.92 5.58 10.88
C ILE A 43 -1.95 5.16 11.98
N THR A 44 -1.88 5.97 13.02
CA THR A 44 -1.12 5.71 14.26
C THR A 44 -2.00 5.12 15.36
N ASP A 45 -3.32 5.14 15.18
CA ASP A 45 -4.28 4.67 16.16
C ASP A 45 -4.32 3.14 16.22
N TYR A 46 -4.00 2.58 17.37
CA TYR A 46 -3.97 1.13 17.57
C TYR A 46 -5.32 0.45 17.31
N ALA A 47 -6.45 1.12 17.58
CA ALA A 47 -7.77 0.54 17.35
C ALA A 47 -8.07 0.43 15.85
N GLU A 48 -7.64 1.40 15.04
CA GLU A 48 -7.72 1.32 13.59
C GLU A 48 -6.78 0.24 13.03
N ILE A 49 -5.54 0.14 13.53
CA ILE A 49 -4.58 -0.89 13.10
C ILE A 49 -5.12 -2.29 13.40
N ALA A 50 -5.72 -2.51 14.56
CA ALA A 50 -6.30 -3.78 14.98
C ALA A 50 -7.50 -4.24 14.12
N LYS A 51 -8.12 -3.34 13.34
CA LYS A 51 -9.18 -3.72 12.39
C LYS A 51 -8.63 -4.42 11.15
N TYR A 52 -7.35 -4.23 10.83
CA TYR A 52 -6.70 -4.87 9.68
C TYR A 52 -6.03 -6.19 10.10
N PRO A 53 -5.96 -7.18 9.20
CA PRO A 53 -5.26 -8.45 9.44
C PRO A 53 -3.73 -8.25 9.35
N ILE A 54 -3.18 -7.38 10.19
CA ILE A 54 -1.77 -7.05 10.24
C ILE A 54 -1.11 -7.70 11.46
N LEU A 55 -0.08 -8.49 11.23
CA LEU A 55 0.70 -9.14 12.29
C LEU A 55 1.92 -8.31 12.71
N PHE A 56 2.49 -7.55 11.76
CA PHE A 56 3.70 -6.76 11.96
C PHE A 56 3.57 -5.40 11.27
N THR A 57 3.80 -4.33 12.03
CA THR A 57 3.93 -2.98 11.51
C THR A 57 5.40 -2.71 11.15
N PRO A 58 5.69 -1.86 10.15
CA PRO A 58 4.77 -1.00 9.39
C PRO A 58 3.92 -1.74 8.34
N GLY A 59 2.70 -1.26 8.09
CA GLY A 59 1.79 -1.76 7.06
C GLY A 59 1.45 -0.71 6.01
N LEU A 60 1.32 -1.12 4.76
CA LEU A 60 0.85 -0.29 3.65
C LEU A 60 -0.44 -0.86 3.10
N VAL A 61 -1.47 -0.02 3.05
CA VAL A 61 -2.80 -0.33 2.56
C VAL A 61 -3.10 0.59 1.38
N ILE A 62 -3.66 0.05 0.29
CA ILE A 62 -4.07 0.80 -0.89
C ILE A 62 -5.52 0.41 -1.20
N ASN A 63 -6.43 1.38 -1.32
CA ASN A 63 -7.88 1.16 -1.48
C ASN A 63 -8.45 0.16 -0.45
N GLU A 64 -8.08 0.33 0.82
CA GLU A 64 -8.50 -0.53 1.95
C GLU A 64 -8.01 -1.98 1.86
N LYS A 65 -7.18 -2.30 0.86
CA LYS A 65 -6.51 -3.58 0.71
C LYS A 65 -5.07 -3.44 1.22
N LEU A 66 -4.74 -4.19 2.26
CA LEU A 66 -3.36 -4.29 2.71
C LEU A 66 -2.55 -4.88 1.52
N VAL A 67 -1.42 -4.28 1.18
CA VAL A 67 -0.53 -4.79 0.10
C VAL A 67 0.81 -5.25 0.66
N CYS A 68 1.23 -4.66 1.77
CA CYS A 68 2.51 -4.96 2.39
C CYS A 68 2.42 -4.79 3.92
N ALA A 69 3.10 -5.65 4.66
CA ALA A 69 3.22 -5.57 6.11
C ALA A 69 4.60 -6.06 6.55
N GLY A 70 5.18 -5.38 7.54
CA GLY A 70 6.46 -5.73 8.17
C GLY A 70 7.70 -5.48 7.32
N ARG A 71 7.61 -4.76 6.19
CA ARG A 71 8.76 -4.42 5.32
C ARG A 71 8.57 -3.11 4.59
N ILE A 72 9.68 -2.51 4.18
CA ILE A 72 9.72 -1.29 3.36
C ILE A 72 9.72 -1.71 1.88
N PRO A 73 8.65 -1.43 1.12
CA PRO A 73 8.60 -1.72 -0.31
C PRO A 73 9.44 -0.70 -1.10
N LYS A 74 9.85 -1.07 -2.31
CA LYS A 74 10.50 -0.12 -3.24
C LYS A 74 9.46 0.69 -3.99
N VAL A 75 9.81 1.92 -4.42
CA VAL A 75 8.97 2.77 -5.29
C VAL A 75 8.34 1.97 -6.44
N GLU A 76 9.14 1.15 -7.14
CA GLU A 76 8.69 0.35 -8.30
C GLU A 76 7.57 -0.65 -7.94
N GLU A 77 7.65 -1.30 -6.77
CA GLU A 77 6.59 -2.22 -6.31
C GLU A 77 5.32 -1.43 -5.96
N VAL A 78 5.46 -0.27 -5.33
CA VAL A 78 4.32 0.57 -4.96
C VAL A 78 3.61 1.09 -6.22
N VAL A 79 4.36 1.54 -7.23
CA VAL A 79 3.82 1.91 -8.55
C VAL A 79 3.02 0.75 -9.15
N ALA A 80 3.56 -0.47 -9.10
CA ALA A 80 2.86 -1.65 -9.62
C ALA A 80 1.53 -1.91 -8.88
N TRP A 81 1.50 -1.82 -7.55
CA TRP A 81 0.27 -1.97 -6.77
C TRP A 81 -0.76 -0.86 -7.04
N LEU A 82 -0.30 0.38 -7.17
CA LEU A 82 -1.16 1.52 -7.50
C LEU A 82 -1.76 1.36 -8.91
N ARG A 83 -0.97 0.93 -9.90
CA ARG A 83 -1.45 0.60 -11.25
C ARG A 83 -2.47 -0.54 -11.23
N GLN A 84 -2.19 -1.59 -10.49
CA GLN A 84 -3.12 -2.70 -10.33
C GLN A 84 -4.43 -2.24 -9.67
N ALA A 85 -4.35 -1.41 -8.64
CA ALA A 85 -5.51 -0.81 -7.99
C ALA A 85 -6.31 0.11 -8.94
N LEU A 86 -5.65 0.81 -9.86
CA LEU A 86 -6.33 1.62 -10.89
C LEU A 86 -7.06 0.76 -11.92
N ASP A 87 -6.48 -0.37 -12.30
CA ASP A 87 -7.11 -1.34 -13.20
C ASP A 87 -8.34 -1.98 -12.54
N GLU A 88 -8.25 -2.34 -11.26
CA GLU A 88 -9.36 -2.88 -10.47
C GLU A 88 -10.55 -1.90 -10.30
N ILE A 89 -10.36 -0.59 -10.49
CA ILE A 89 -11.46 0.41 -10.44
C ILE A 89 -12.24 0.47 -11.78
N LYS A 90 -11.65 0.02 -12.90
CA LYS A 90 -12.28 0.11 -14.23
C LYS A 90 -13.25 -1.04 -14.52
N ASP A 91 -13.20 -2.12 -13.76
CA ASP A 91 -14.07 -3.29 -13.89
C ASP A 91 -14.94 -3.39 -12.63
N GLU A 92 -16.26 -3.28 -12.77
CA GLU A 92 -17.20 -3.31 -11.64
C GLU A 92 -17.14 -4.64 -10.83
N PRO A 93 -17.67 -4.70 -9.60
CA PRO A 93 -16.99 -5.15 -8.40
C PRO A 93 -17.23 -6.64 -8.13
N ASP A 94 -16.17 -7.45 -8.01
CA ASP A 94 -16.32 -8.81 -7.49
C ASP A 94 -16.20 -8.84 -5.94
N PRO A 95 -17.27 -9.17 -5.20
CA PRO A 95 -17.27 -9.24 -3.74
C PRO A 95 -16.59 -10.50 -3.17
N LYS A 96 -15.78 -11.23 -3.95
CA LYS A 96 -15.24 -12.54 -3.55
C LYS A 96 -13.73 -12.70 -3.73
N ARG A 97 -12.93 -11.66 -3.48
CA ARG A 97 -11.50 -11.89 -3.17
C ARG A 97 -11.26 -11.87 -1.67
N PRO A 98 -11.38 -13.02 -0.96
CA PRO A 98 -10.82 -13.13 0.38
C PRO A 98 -9.34 -12.77 0.32
N GLY A 99 -8.89 -12.04 1.33
CA GLY A 99 -7.59 -11.38 1.37
C GLY A 99 -6.44 -12.25 0.88
N GLN A 100 -5.94 -11.93 -0.30
CA GLN A 100 -4.64 -12.41 -0.76
C GLN A 100 -3.61 -11.31 -0.49
N LEU A 101 -3.26 -11.15 0.79
CA LEU A 101 -1.92 -10.70 1.16
C LEU A 101 -1.01 -11.91 1.28
N ALA A 102 -0.84 -12.60 0.16
CA ALA A 102 0.35 -13.40 -0.02
C ALA A 102 1.24 -12.57 -0.94
N ASN A 103 2.21 -11.86 -0.35
CA ASN A 103 3.38 -11.43 -1.10
C ASN A 103 4.23 -12.68 -1.37
N PRO A 104 4.39 -13.16 -2.61
CA PRO A 104 5.28 -14.29 -2.91
C PRO A 104 6.77 -13.90 -2.97
N ASN A 105 7.15 -12.67 -2.59
CA ASN A 105 8.56 -12.28 -2.53
C ASN A 105 9.25 -12.77 -1.25
N GLN A 106 9.39 -14.09 -1.16
CA GLN A 106 10.59 -14.72 -0.63
C GLN A 106 11.75 -14.32 -1.53
N GLY A 107 12.53 -13.32 -1.13
CA GLY A 107 13.94 -13.19 -1.49
C GLY A 107 14.67 -13.11 -0.16
N GLY A 108 15.27 -14.17 0.37
CA GLY A 108 16.30 -14.91 -0.33
C GLY A 108 17.60 -14.10 -0.27
N LYS A 109 18.26 -14.13 0.89
CA LYS A 109 19.71 -14.19 0.91
C LYS A 109 20.11 -15.34 1.84
N GLU A 110 20.38 -16.47 1.20
CA GLU A 110 21.49 -17.35 1.55
C GLU A 110 22.68 -16.50 2.04
N LYS A 111 23.19 -16.74 3.25
CA LYS A 111 24.24 -17.74 3.54
C LYS A 111 24.24 -18.08 5.03
#